data_AF-A0A344J724-F1
#
_entry.id   AF-A0A344J724-F1
#
_cell.length_a   1.000
_cell.length_b   1.000
_cell.length_c   1.000
_cell.angle_alpha   90.00
_cell.angle_beta   90.00
_cell.angle_gamma   90.00
#
_symmetry.space_group_name_H-M   'P 1'
#
loop_
_entity.id
_entity.type
_entity.pdbx_description
1 polymer ?
#
loop_
_entity_poly.entity_id
_entity_poly.type
_entity_poly.pdbx_seq_one_letter_code
_entity_poly.pdbx_strand_id
1 'polypeptide(L)'
;MRNARLYGIAGLAVLAAAAVAVAQTTVTPLPESAPAETAPIAAPAADAVAELAKTHWGDAQNGAAKAGACAACHGLDGNAMQQGAPRIAGMPERYVARQLALFKSNHRTTGLAPLMKPFADALSAQDMRDVGAHYANQRSGAGVASDVEITDADSAYKGQPFFKPGQDLYRTGDAKRDIPACFACHGPSGSGNPGPAYPHLGGQDAAYVTRRLQEYRAGKTTEPNPHQFKQMAVIAKHLSDEEIQSLANYLQGLHASADNATPAQIAAVRASGTLPAAPGLPAPIGAPQPVAAPAAAAPATEAAPAAEAPAAAPTH
;
A
#
# COMPACT_ATOMS: atom_id res chain seq x y z
N MET A 1 -8.52 93.82 -16.30
CA MET A 1 -8.89 92.41 -16.59
C MET A 1 -7.90 91.46 -15.95
N ARG A 2 -7.89 91.42 -14.61
CA ARG A 2 -6.99 90.64 -13.75
C ARG A 2 -7.78 90.62 -12.44
N ASN A 3 -8.15 89.45 -11.91
CA ASN A 3 -8.82 89.18 -10.62
C ASN A 3 -10.00 88.17 -10.69
N ALA A 4 -10.42 87.70 -11.87
CA ALA A 4 -11.52 86.71 -11.97
C ALA A 4 -11.08 85.24 -11.99
N ARG A 5 -9.79 84.92 -11.77
CA ARG A 5 -9.26 83.54 -11.89
C ARG A 5 -8.74 82.92 -10.58
N LEU A 6 -8.86 83.60 -9.44
CA LEU A 6 -8.26 83.14 -8.18
C LEU A 6 -9.24 82.47 -7.20
N TYR A 7 -10.55 82.56 -7.41
CA TYR A 7 -11.54 81.97 -6.49
C TYR A 7 -12.15 80.63 -6.96
N GLY A 8 -11.83 80.17 -8.18
CA GLY A 8 -12.33 78.89 -8.70
C GLY A 8 -11.52 77.65 -8.28
N ILE A 9 -10.28 77.83 -7.81
CA ILE A 9 -9.36 76.71 -7.52
C ILE A 9 -9.34 76.34 -6.03
N ALA A 10 -9.76 77.25 -5.13
CA ALA A 10 -9.80 76.98 -3.69
C ALA A 10 -11.00 76.11 -3.25
N GLY A 11 -12.10 76.09 -4.02
CA GLY A 11 -13.30 75.32 -3.66
C GLY A 11 -13.20 73.81 -3.92
N LEU A 12 -12.33 73.37 -4.84
CA LEU A 12 -12.21 71.96 -5.24
C LEU A 12 -11.09 71.21 -4.49
N ALA A 13 -10.17 71.92 -3.85
CA ALA A 13 -9.10 71.31 -3.04
C ALA A 13 -9.58 70.85 -1.64
N VAL A 14 -10.65 71.45 -1.10
CA VAL A 14 -11.17 71.08 0.24
C VAL A 14 -12.10 69.86 0.19
N LEU A 15 -12.77 69.61 -0.94
CA LEU A 15 -13.62 68.42 -1.10
C LEU A 15 -12.85 67.14 -1.51
N ALA A 16 -11.65 67.26 -2.08
CA ALA A 16 -10.82 66.10 -2.41
C ALA A 16 -10.00 65.55 -1.22
N ALA A 17 -9.74 66.36 -0.19
CA ALA A 17 -9.01 65.91 1.01
C ALA A 17 -9.90 65.16 2.03
N ALA A 18 -11.22 65.37 2.01
CA ALA A 18 -12.15 64.69 2.92
C ALA A 18 -12.60 63.30 2.43
N ALA A 19 -12.43 62.98 1.14
CA ALA A 19 -12.82 61.68 0.58
C ALA A 19 -11.72 60.60 0.66
N VAL A 20 -10.46 60.98 0.92
CA VAL A 20 -9.34 60.03 1.06
C VAL A 20 -9.17 59.55 2.51
N ALA A 21 -9.75 60.25 3.49
CA ALA A 21 -9.64 59.87 4.91
C ALA A 21 -10.62 58.78 5.37
N VAL A 22 -11.53 58.30 4.51
CA VAL A 22 -12.55 57.29 4.88
C VAL A 22 -12.26 55.91 4.24
N ALA A 23 -11.21 55.77 3.44
CA ALA A 23 -10.94 54.54 2.67
C ALA A 23 -9.71 53.72 3.15
N GLN A 24 -9.07 54.09 4.25
CA GLN A 24 -8.00 53.34 4.91
C GLN A 24 -8.19 53.57 6.42
N THR A 25 -8.43 52.63 7.33
CA THR A 25 -8.17 51.19 7.39
C THR A 25 -9.14 50.60 8.43
N THR A 26 -10.20 49.91 8.01
CA THR A 26 -10.86 48.93 8.89
C THR A 26 -10.58 47.55 8.33
N VAL A 27 -9.31 47.14 8.42
CA VAL A 27 -8.99 45.71 8.38
C VAL A 27 -9.55 45.15 9.67
N THR A 28 -10.74 44.59 9.62
CA THR A 28 -11.25 43.77 10.71
C THR A 28 -10.24 42.64 10.88
N PRO A 29 -9.53 42.53 12.03
CA PRO A 29 -8.68 41.37 12.24
C PRO A 29 -9.57 40.13 12.13
N LEU A 30 -9.24 39.24 11.18
CA LEU A 30 -9.83 37.91 11.16
C LEU A 30 -9.60 37.30 12.55
N PRO A 31 -10.60 36.61 13.13
CA PRO A 31 -10.42 35.96 14.41
C PRO A 31 -9.16 35.10 14.33
N GLU A 32 -8.20 35.41 15.20
CA GLU A 32 -6.94 34.70 15.27
C GLU A 32 -7.30 33.24 15.56
N SER A 33 -7.07 32.38 14.56
CA SER A 33 -7.23 30.95 14.76
C SER A 33 -6.29 30.56 15.89
N ALA A 34 -6.76 29.73 16.83
CA ALA A 34 -5.94 29.26 17.94
C ALA A 34 -4.54 28.88 17.39
N PRO A 35 -3.45 29.32 18.05
CA PRO A 35 -2.11 29.09 17.55
C PRO A 35 -1.97 27.61 17.23
N ALA A 36 -1.61 27.31 15.97
CA ALA A 36 -1.41 25.94 15.54
C ALA A 36 -0.49 25.26 16.55
N GLU A 37 -0.97 24.19 17.17
CA GLU A 37 -0.26 23.49 18.23
C GLU A 37 1.06 22.97 17.63
N THR A 38 2.16 23.68 17.89
CA THR A 38 3.46 23.30 17.35
C THR A 38 3.96 22.10 18.12
N ALA A 39 3.65 20.91 17.64
CA ALA A 39 4.29 19.70 18.12
C ALA A 39 5.82 19.84 17.92
N PRO A 40 6.64 19.44 18.90
CA PRO A 40 8.09 19.54 18.79
C PRO A 40 8.60 18.80 17.56
N ILE A 41 9.50 19.46 16.82
CA ILE A 41 10.16 18.90 15.63
C ILE A 41 11.03 17.73 16.11
N ALA A 42 10.55 16.52 15.81
CA ALA A 42 11.24 15.25 16.00
C ALA A 42 11.76 15.00 17.43
N ALA A 43 10.87 14.61 18.34
CA ALA A 43 11.24 13.46 19.15
C ALA A 43 11.61 12.33 18.16
N PRO A 44 12.73 11.60 18.33
CA PRO A 44 12.98 10.42 17.51
C PRO A 44 11.70 9.59 17.57
N ALA A 45 11.10 9.29 16.41
CA ALA A 45 9.82 8.61 16.34
C ALA A 45 9.92 7.41 17.29
N ALA A 46 9.19 7.48 18.41
CA ALA A 46 9.23 6.42 19.41
C ALA A 46 8.99 5.11 18.66
N ASP A 47 9.84 4.11 18.89
CA ASP A 47 9.72 2.81 18.23
C ASP A 47 8.29 2.31 18.47
N ALA A 48 7.46 2.36 17.43
CA ALA A 48 6.05 2.05 17.53
C ALA A 48 5.84 0.59 17.94
N VAL A 49 6.84 -0.28 17.70
CA VAL A 49 6.81 -1.67 18.15
C VAL A 49 6.86 -1.76 19.67
N ALA A 50 7.65 -0.91 20.32
CA ALA A 50 7.71 -0.83 21.77
C ALA A 50 6.41 -0.26 22.35
N GLU A 51 5.79 0.71 21.69
CA GLU A 51 4.52 1.30 22.13
C GLU A 51 3.35 0.30 22.11
N LEU A 52 3.37 -0.72 21.25
CA LEU A 52 2.36 -1.79 21.25
C LEU A 52 2.28 -2.51 22.60
N ALA A 53 3.37 -2.58 23.38
CA ALA A 53 3.34 -3.22 24.70
C ALA A 53 2.46 -2.49 25.73
N LYS A 54 2.14 -1.21 25.47
CA LYS A 54 1.30 -0.37 26.34
C LYS A 54 -0.17 -0.35 25.91
N THR A 55 -0.51 -1.07 24.85
CA THR A 55 -1.88 -1.12 24.28
C THR A 55 -2.71 -2.22 24.92
N HIS A 56 -4.03 -2.09 24.80
CA HIS A 56 -4.96 -3.18 25.10
C HIS A 56 -5.39 -3.88 23.80
N TRP A 57 -6.28 -4.87 23.92
CA TRP A 57 -6.90 -5.50 22.75
C TRP A 57 -7.66 -4.46 21.92
N GLY A 58 -7.61 -4.61 20.60
CA GLY A 58 -8.22 -3.66 19.69
C GLY A 58 -9.75 -3.68 19.74
N ASP A 59 -10.35 -2.52 19.53
CA ASP A 59 -11.79 -2.38 19.29
C ASP A 59 -12.06 -2.39 17.78
N ALA A 60 -12.84 -3.37 17.31
CA ALA A 60 -13.10 -3.57 15.88
C ALA A 60 -13.98 -2.47 15.26
N GLN A 61 -14.84 -1.81 16.05
CA GLN A 61 -15.68 -0.71 15.62
C GLN A 61 -14.84 0.56 15.45
N ASN A 62 -13.95 0.84 16.40
CA ASN A 62 -12.96 1.92 16.28
C ASN A 62 -12.01 1.67 15.10
N GLY A 63 -11.64 0.41 14.87
CA GLY A 63 -10.81 0.01 13.73
C GLY A 63 -11.51 0.26 12.41
N ALA A 64 -12.79 -0.09 12.31
CA ALA A 64 -13.61 0.15 11.12
C ALA A 64 -13.65 1.65 10.75
N ALA A 65 -13.80 2.52 11.75
CA ALA A 65 -13.83 3.97 11.54
C ALA A 65 -12.49 4.53 11.00
N LYS A 66 -11.37 3.81 11.20
CA LYS A 66 -10.02 4.21 10.77
C LYS A 66 -9.55 3.49 9.51
N ALA A 67 -10.22 2.42 9.11
CA ALA A 67 -9.85 1.57 7.98
C ALA A 67 -10.17 2.18 6.60
N GLY A 68 -10.88 3.32 6.55
CA GLY A 68 -11.32 3.93 5.29
C GLY A 68 -10.19 4.18 4.28
N ALA A 69 -9.03 4.64 4.76
CA ALA A 69 -7.86 4.88 3.91
C ALA A 69 -7.20 3.58 3.40
N CYS A 70 -7.37 2.47 4.12
CA CYS A 70 -6.78 1.18 3.77
C CYS A 70 -7.49 0.53 2.57
N ALA A 71 -8.79 0.82 2.40
CA ALA A 71 -9.64 0.18 1.40
C ALA A 71 -9.20 0.45 -0.05
N ALA A 72 -8.54 1.57 -0.31
CA ALA A 72 -8.08 1.96 -1.65
C ALA A 72 -7.12 0.92 -2.27
N CYS A 73 -6.34 0.22 -1.44
CA CYS A 73 -5.38 -0.79 -1.91
C CYS A 73 -5.71 -2.19 -1.39
N HIS A 74 -6.26 -2.31 -0.18
CA HIS A 74 -6.54 -3.61 0.45
C HIS A 74 -7.97 -4.10 0.26
N GLY A 75 -8.85 -3.31 -0.38
CA GLY A 75 -10.27 -3.61 -0.50
C GLY A 75 -11.07 -3.19 0.74
N LEU A 76 -12.36 -2.92 0.56
CA LEU A 76 -13.26 -2.49 1.65
C LEU A 76 -13.37 -3.52 2.78
N ASP A 77 -13.31 -4.80 2.44
CA ASP A 77 -13.35 -5.93 3.35
C ASP A 77 -11.95 -6.50 3.67
N GLY A 78 -10.88 -5.90 3.14
CA GLY A 78 -9.52 -6.41 3.27
C GLY A 78 -9.13 -7.52 2.29
N ASN A 79 -9.98 -7.83 1.31
CA ASN A 79 -9.68 -8.76 0.21
C ASN A 79 -9.21 -8.01 -1.05
N ALA A 80 -7.94 -7.62 -1.05
CA ALA A 80 -7.32 -6.93 -2.19
C ALA A 80 -7.48 -7.73 -3.50
N MET A 81 -7.97 -7.04 -4.55
CA MET A 81 -8.04 -7.58 -5.92
C MET A 81 -6.81 -7.21 -6.76
N GLN A 82 -6.07 -6.18 -6.33
CA GLN A 82 -4.86 -5.73 -7.00
C GLN A 82 -3.71 -6.71 -6.75
N GLN A 83 -3.08 -7.16 -7.85
CA GLN A 83 -1.92 -8.04 -7.79
C GLN A 83 -0.78 -7.42 -6.96
N GLY A 84 -0.19 -8.21 -6.07
CA GLY A 84 0.92 -7.79 -5.21
C GLY A 84 0.54 -6.97 -3.98
N ALA A 85 -0.71 -6.53 -3.85
CA ALA A 85 -1.26 -5.96 -2.63
C ALA A 85 -1.73 -7.10 -1.71
N PRO A 86 -1.32 -7.13 -0.43
CA PRO A 86 -1.71 -8.22 0.45
C PRO A 86 -3.18 -8.13 0.82
N ARG A 87 -3.81 -9.30 0.91
CA ARG A 87 -5.07 -9.48 1.64
C ARG A 87 -4.79 -9.41 3.14
N ILE A 88 -5.62 -8.64 3.83
CA ILE A 88 -5.53 -8.42 5.28
C ILE A 88 -6.80 -8.90 6.00
N ALA A 89 -7.84 -9.27 5.26
CA ALA A 89 -9.02 -9.94 5.81
C ALA A 89 -8.64 -11.26 6.52
N GLY A 90 -9.13 -11.46 7.73
CA GLY A 90 -8.82 -12.63 8.56
C GLY A 90 -7.40 -12.64 9.14
N MET A 91 -6.61 -11.59 8.92
CA MET A 91 -5.27 -11.48 9.47
C MET A 91 -5.33 -11.23 10.98
N PRO A 92 -4.54 -11.93 11.81
CA PRO A 92 -4.58 -11.72 13.26
C PRO A 92 -4.27 -10.28 13.66
N GLU A 93 -5.05 -9.74 14.60
CA GLU A 93 -4.92 -8.38 15.13
C GLU A 93 -3.46 -8.03 15.46
N ARG A 94 -2.82 -8.87 16.26
CA ARG A 94 -1.44 -8.64 16.73
C ARG A 94 -0.44 -8.63 15.58
N TYR A 95 -0.68 -9.41 14.52
CA TYR A 95 0.16 -9.39 13.34
C TYR A 95 -0.01 -8.07 12.59
N VAL A 96 -1.25 -7.66 12.30
CA VAL A 96 -1.55 -6.39 11.61
C VAL A 96 -0.95 -5.21 12.36
N ALA A 97 -1.20 -5.12 13.67
CA ALA A 97 -0.69 -4.04 14.50
C ALA A 97 0.85 -4.00 14.50
N ARG A 98 1.50 -5.17 14.60
CA ARG A 98 2.96 -5.27 14.49
C ARG A 98 3.46 -4.80 13.13
N GLN A 99 2.83 -5.20 12.03
CA GLN A 99 3.28 -4.76 10.69
C GLN A 99 3.15 -3.24 10.52
N LEU A 100 2.05 -2.64 10.98
CA LEU A 100 1.86 -1.19 10.96
C LEU A 100 2.95 -0.47 11.78
N ALA A 101 3.23 -0.96 12.98
CA ALA A 101 4.29 -0.40 13.83
C ALA A 101 5.69 -0.52 13.18
N LEU A 102 5.96 -1.63 12.49
CA LEU A 102 7.19 -1.85 11.73
C LEU A 102 7.32 -0.88 10.55
N PHE A 103 6.23 -0.58 9.85
CA PHE A 103 6.22 0.43 8.78
C PHE A 103 6.45 1.84 9.33
N LYS A 104 5.72 2.22 10.39
CA LYS A 104 5.85 3.54 11.06
C LYS A 104 7.30 3.81 11.47
N SER A 105 7.94 2.80 12.06
CA SER A 105 9.30 2.89 12.62
C SER A 105 10.43 2.61 11.62
N ASN A 106 10.13 2.45 10.32
CA ASN A 106 11.11 2.07 9.29
C ASN A 106 11.88 0.76 9.56
N HIS A 107 11.29 -0.16 10.32
CA HIS A 107 11.86 -1.50 10.53
C HIS A 107 11.49 -2.49 9.42
N ARG A 108 10.47 -2.17 8.61
CA ARG A 108 10.11 -2.90 7.38
C ARG A 108 10.06 -1.95 6.20
N THR A 109 11.04 -2.03 5.31
CA THR A 109 11.27 -1.04 4.23
C THR A 109 11.42 -1.65 2.84
N THR A 110 11.35 -2.98 2.71
CA THR A 110 11.54 -3.69 1.43
C THR A 110 10.26 -3.74 0.60
N GLY A 111 10.42 -3.86 -0.72
CA GLY A 111 9.29 -4.05 -1.63
C GLY A 111 8.30 -2.89 -1.60
N LEU A 112 7.02 -3.20 -1.40
CA LEU A 112 5.93 -2.20 -1.31
C LEU A 112 5.74 -1.65 0.11
N ALA A 113 6.56 -2.05 1.09
CA ALA A 113 6.45 -1.58 2.47
C ALA A 113 6.51 -0.04 2.63
N PRO A 114 7.36 0.70 1.88
CA PRO A 114 7.43 2.16 2.01
C PRO A 114 6.10 2.87 1.69
N LEU A 115 5.24 2.27 0.85
CA LEU A 115 3.92 2.83 0.54
C LEU A 115 2.99 2.85 1.76
N MET A 116 3.20 1.95 2.73
CA MET A 116 2.38 1.87 3.94
C MET A 116 2.79 2.87 5.02
N LYS A 117 3.98 3.47 4.92
CA LYS A 117 4.49 4.35 5.97
C LYS A 117 3.58 5.56 6.24
N PRO A 118 3.13 6.35 5.25
CA PRO A 118 2.25 7.50 5.52
C PRO A 118 0.95 7.11 6.24
N PHE A 119 0.38 5.95 5.90
CA PHE A 119 -0.82 5.44 6.57
C PHE A 119 -0.52 4.99 8.00
N ALA A 120 0.62 4.34 8.23
CA ALA A 120 1.05 3.94 9.57
C ALA A 120 1.43 5.14 10.45
N ASP A 121 2.01 6.19 9.87
CA ASP A 121 2.41 7.41 10.58
C ASP A 121 1.20 8.12 11.19
N ALA A 122 0.03 8.09 10.53
CA ALA A 122 -1.21 8.67 11.01
C ALA A 122 -1.87 7.91 12.18
N LEU A 123 -1.42 6.68 12.49
CA LEU A 123 -2.02 5.82 13.51
C LEU A 123 -1.23 5.89 14.82
N SER A 124 -1.93 5.96 15.95
CA SER A 124 -1.37 5.63 17.26
C SER A 124 -1.18 4.11 17.40
N ALA A 125 -0.44 3.67 18.42
CA ALA A 125 -0.27 2.24 18.69
C ALA A 125 -1.62 1.54 18.98
N GLN A 126 -2.56 2.23 19.66
CA GLN A 126 -3.90 1.68 19.91
C GLN A 126 -4.72 1.62 18.61
N ASP A 127 -4.63 2.63 17.74
CA ASP A 127 -5.32 2.59 16.44
C ASP A 127 -4.84 1.41 15.58
N MET A 128 -3.56 1.05 15.65
CA MET A 128 -3.03 -0.12 14.97
C MET A 128 -3.63 -1.44 15.49
N ARG A 129 -3.91 -1.52 16.81
CA ARG A 129 -4.64 -2.66 17.41
C ARG A 129 -6.09 -2.68 16.95
N ASP A 130 -6.77 -1.53 16.99
CA ASP A 130 -8.16 -1.41 16.57
C ASP A 130 -8.35 -1.81 15.09
N VAL A 131 -7.50 -1.29 14.19
CA VAL A 131 -7.49 -1.67 12.76
C VAL A 131 -7.18 -3.16 12.60
N GLY A 132 -6.25 -3.70 13.39
CA GLY A 132 -5.99 -5.13 13.43
C GLY A 132 -7.20 -5.96 13.83
N ALA A 133 -7.95 -5.53 14.86
CA ALA A 133 -9.14 -6.22 15.34
C ALA A 133 -10.27 -6.16 14.31
N HIS A 134 -10.42 -5.03 13.61
CA HIS A 134 -11.35 -4.89 12.51
C HIS A 134 -11.09 -5.92 11.41
N TYR A 135 -9.86 -6.00 10.89
CA TYR A 135 -9.54 -6.90 9.79
C TYR A 135 -9.47 -8.38 10.20
N ALA A 136 -9.15 -8.67 11.46
CA ALA A 136 -9.23 -10.02 12.01
C ALA A 136 -10.67 -10.59 11.96
N ASN A 137 -11.69 -9.72 12.03
CA ASN A 137 -13.09 -10.10 11.95
C ASN A 137 -13.64 -10.16 10.51
N GLN A 138 -12.85 -9.80 9.50
CA GLN A 138 -13.28 -9.90 8.11
C GLN A 138 -13.10 -11.31 7.58
N ARG A 139 -14.01 -11.73 6.69
CA ARG A 139 -13.93 -13.04 6.03
C ARG A 139 -12.79 -13.03 5.02
N SER A 140 -11.79 -13.89 5.23
CA SER A 140 -10.71 -14.09 4.26
C SER A 140 -11.24 -14.72 2.97
N GLY A 141 -10.95 -14.11 1.83
CA GLY A 141 -11.19 -14.67 0.50
C GLY A 141 -10.02 -15.53 0.02
N ALA A 142 -10.26 -16.32 -1.02
CA ALA A 142 -9.26 -17.16 -1.68
C ALA A 142 -9.21 -16.87 -3.19
N GLY A 143 -8.03 -16.99 -3.77
CA GLY A 143 -7.84 -17.00 -5.21
C GLY A 143 -7.87 -18.43 -5.74
N VAL A 144 -7.22 -18.64 -6.88
CA VAL A 144 -7.10 -19.95 -7.52
C VAL A 144 -5.61 -20.34 -7.56
N ALA A 145 -5.33 -21.58 -7.17
CA ALA A 145 -4.03 -22.21 -7.40
C ALA A 145 -4.00 -22.82 -8.82
N SER A 146 -2.87 -22.68 -9.50
CA SER A 146 -2.70 -23.11 -10.89
C SER A 146 -2.42 -24.61 -10.94
N ASP A 147 -3.27 -25.34 -11.66
CA ASP A 147 -3.08 -26.76 -12.00
C ASP A 147 -2.31 -26.96 -13.31
N VAL A 148 -1.72 -25.91 -13.87
CA VAL A 148 -0.88 -25.98 -15.07
C VAL A 148 0.32 -26.87 -14.80
N GLU A 149 0.61 -27.77 -15.74
CA GLU A 149 1.74 -28.69 -15.63
C GLU A 149 3.08 -27.96 -15.78
N ILE A 150 4.05 -28.32 -14.94
CA ILE A 150 5.43 -27.86 -15.06
C ILE A 150 6.10 -28.63 -16.21
N THR A 151 6.42 -27.93 -17.30
CA THR A 151 7.00 -28.53 -18.52
C THR A 151 8.49 -28.26 -18.71
N ASP A 152 9.08 -27.43 -17.85
CA ASP A 152 10.52 -27.13 -17.87
C ASP A 152 11.32 -28.44 -17.76
N ALA A 153 12.25 -28.64 -18.69
CA ALA A 153 13.04 -29.86 -18.77
C ALA A 153 14.01 -30.02 -17.59
N ASP A 154 14.44 -28.91 -17.00
CA ASP A 154 15.43 -28.86 -15.92
C ASP A 154 14.78 -28.81 -14.53
N SER A 155 13.45 -28.68 -14.46
CA SER A 155 12.71 -28.66 -13.19
C SER A 155 12.72 -30.02 -12.49
N ALA A 156 12.99 -29.99 -11.18
CA ALA A 156 12.85 -31.16 -10.30
C ALA A 156 11.39 -31.62 -10.13
N TYR A 157 10.42 -30.80 -10.54
CA TYR A 157 8.98 -31.03 -10.40
C TYR A 157 8.27 -31.20 -11.75
N LYS A 158 9.03 -31.42 -12.82
CA LYS A 158 8.50 -31.66 -14.16
C LYS A 158 7.38 -32.71 -14.16
N GLY A 159 6.30 -32.42 -14.88
CA GLY A 159 5.12 -33.28 -14.99
C GLY A 159 4.16 -33.20 -13.79
N GLN A 160 4.42 -32.34 -12.81
CA GLN A 160 3.48 -32.06 -11.71
C GLN A 160 2.68 -30.78 -11.99
N PRO A 161 1.45 -30.65 -11.44
CA PRO A 161 0.76 -29.37 -11.40
C PRO A 161 1.56 -28.32 -10.62
N PHE A 162 1.54 -27.06 -11.05
CA PHE A 162 2.36 -25.99 -10.50
C PHE A 162 2.18 -25.77 -8.99
N PHE A 163 0.96 -25.96 -8.47
CA PHE A 163 0.68 -25.84 -7.03
C PHE A 163 1.28 -26.99 -6.19
N LYS A 164 1.58 -28.15 -6.80
CA LYS A 164 1.85 -29.41 -6.08
C LYS A 164 3.13 -29.38 -5.24
N PRO A 165 4.28 -28.86 -5.72
CA PRO A 165 5.48 -28.73 -4.89
C PRO A 165 5.23 -27.86 -3.65
N GLY A 166 4.48 -26.76 -3.84
CA GLY A 166 4.10 -25.86 -2.76
C GLY A 166 3.16 -26.51 -1.75
N GLN A 167 2.19 -27.30 -2.23
CA GLN A 167 1.30 -28.08 -1.38
C GLN A 167 2.08 -29.07 -0.50
N ASP A 168 3.04 -29.80 -1.09
CA ASP A 168 3.83 -30.78 -0.35
C ASP A 168 4.67 -30.11 0.73
N LEU A 169 5.41 -29.04 0.39
CA LEU A 169 6.15 -28.25 1.38
C LEU A 169 5.24 -27.68 2.48
N TYR A 170 4.06 -27.18 2.11
CA TYR A 170 3.12 -26.63 3.07
C TYR A 170 2.64 -27.68 4.08
N ARG A 171 2.31 -28.88 3.60
CA ARG A 171 1.63 -29.94 4.36
C ARG A 171 2.56 -30.94 5.02
N THR A 172 3.76 -31.14 4.49
CA THR A 172 4.70 -32.14 5.01
C THR A 172 6.07 -31.54 5.30
N GLY A 173 6.42 -30.42 4.68
CA GLY A 173 7.77 -29.89 4.70
C GLY A 173 8.75 -30.83 3.98
N ASP A 174 10.03 -30.64 4.26
CA ASP A 174 11.12 -31.51 3.83
C ASP A 174 12.16 -31.60 4.96
N ALA A 175 12.05 -32.67 5.75
CA ALA A 175 12.95 -32.90 6.89
C ALA A 175 14.42 -33.09 6.49
N LYS A 176 14.71 -33.51 5.24
CA LYS A 176 16.10 -33.67 4.79
C LYS A 176 16.78 -32.33 4.51
N ARG A 177 16.00 -31.28 4.27
CA ARG A 177 16.45 -29.91 4.02
C ARG A 177 16.15 -28.97 5.19
N ASP A 178 15.77 -29.51 6.34
CA ASP A 178 15.38 -28.73 7.52
C ASP A 178 14.21 -27.75 7.25
N ILE A 179 13.29 -28.13 6.35
CA ILE A 179 12.07 -27.37 6.08
C ILE A 179 10.93 -28.00 6.89
N PRO A 180 10.46 -27.37 7.99
CA PRO A 180 9.29 -27.86 8.68
C PRO A 180 8.03 -27.66 7.83
N ALA A 181 7.01 -28.47 8.07
CA ALA A 181 5.72 -28.29 7.44
C ALA A 181 5.11 -26.93 7.83
N CYS A 182 4.80 -26.09 6.85
CA CYS A 182 4.36 -24.71 7.10
C CYS A 182 3.06 -24.65 7.92
N PHE A 183 2.16 -25.63 7.71
CA PHE A 183 0.89 -25.71 8.42
C PHE A 183 1.05 -25.91 9.94
N ALA A 184 2.22 -26.37 10.42
CA ALA A 184 2.47 -26.54 11.85
C ALA A 184 2.42 -25.21 12.62
N CYS A 185 2.76 -24.10 11.95
CA CYS A 185 2.66 -22.75 12.51
C CYS A 185 1.50 -21.97 11.90
N HIS A 186 1.25 -22.12 10.60
CA HIS A 186 0.25 -21.34 9.87
C HIS A 186 -1.14 -22.00 9.76
N GLY A 187 -1.33 -23.17 10.36
CA GLY A 187 -2.60 -23.91 10.40
C GLY A 187 -2.90 -24.71 9.12
N PRO A 188 -3.71 -25.77 9.17
CA PRO A 188 -3.99 -26.63 8.00
C PRO A 188 -4.58 -25.90 6.78
N SER A 189 -5.41 -24.88 7.01
CA SER A 189 -6.03 -24.04 5.97
C SER A 189 -5.32 -22.69 5.78
N GLY A 190 -4.15 -22.50 6.39
CA GLY A 190 -3.46 -21.21 6.35
C GLY A 190 -4.10 -20.14 7.23
N SER A 191 -4.89 -20.50 8.23
CA SER A 191 -5.58 -19.55 9.11
C SER A 191 -4.66 -18.72 10.00
N GLY A 192 -3.39 -19.11 10.13
CA GLY A 192 -2.46 -18.55 11.09
C GLY A 192 -2.74 -18.99 12.52
N ASN A 193 -2.07 -18.34 13.47
CA ASN A 193 -2.27 -18.55 14.90
C ASN A 193 -2.19 -17.19 15.63
N PRO A 194 -3.31 -16.67 16.18
CA PRO A 194 -3.34 -15.35 16.80
C PRO A 194 -2.51 -15.24 18.09
N GLY A 195 -2.23 -16.36 18.78
CA GLY A 195 -1.44 -16.37 20.01
C GLY A 195 0.01 -15.91 19.79
N PRO A 196 0.83 -16.65 19.02
CA PRO A 196 2.16 -16.20 18.60
C PRO A 196 2.16 -15.12 17.50
N ALA A 197 0.96 -14.69 17.04
CA ALA A 197 0.75 -13.80 15.91
C ALA A 197 1.34 -14.32 14.58
N TYR A 198 1.21 -15.63 14.33
CA TYR A 198 1.52 -16.21 13.03
C TYR A 198 0.45 -15.80 12.01
N PRO A 199 0.84 -15.21 10.87
CA PRO A 199 -0.10 -14.62 9.93
C PRO A 199 -0.98 -15.66 9.25
N HIS A 200 -2.16 -15.20 8.85
CA HIS A 200 -3.02 -15.87 7.89
C HIS A 200 -2.34 -15.89 6.51
N LEU A 201 -2.13 -17.08 5.95
CA LEU A 201 -1.52 -17.29 4.64
C LEU A 201 -2.51 -17.78 3.59
N GLY A 202 -3.61 -18.43 4.02
CA GLY A 202 -4.64 -18.91 3.12
C GLY A 202 -5.23 -17.77 2.30
N GLY A 203 -5.36 -17.97 1.00
CA GLY A 203 -5.91 -16.99 0.08
C GLY A 203 -5.01 -15.78 -0.19
N GLN A 204 -3.79 -15.73 0.34
CA GLN A 204 -2.92 -14.57 0.15
C GLN A 204 -2.48 -14.44 -1.32
N ASP A 205 -2.30 -13.20 -1.79
CA ASP A 205 -1.83 -12.93 -3.16
C ASP A 205 -0.45 -13.56 -3.41
N ALA A 206 -0.32 -14.30 -4.51
CA ALA A 206 0.89 -15.06 -4.81
C ALA A 206 2.11 -14.15 -5.03
N ALA A 207 1.94 -12.98 -5.65
CA ALA A 207 3.06 -12.05 -5.85
C ALA A 207 3.53 -11.46 -4.50
N TYR A 208 2.60 -11.17 -3.58
CA TYR A 208 2.94 -10.75 -2.22
C TYR A 208 3.70 -11.85 -1.46
N VAL A 209 3.22 -13.10 -1.48
CA VAL A 209 3.88 -14.22 -0.78
C VAL A 209 5.26 -14.48 -1.35
N THR A 210 5.39 -14.53 -2.68
CA THR A 210 6.66 -14.72 -3.39
C THR A 210 7.69 -13.71 -2.92
N ARG A 211 7.33 -12.41 -2.97
CA ARG A 211 8.20 -11.33 -2.51
C ARG A 211 8.55 -11.49 -1.04
N ARG A 212 7.58 -11.80 -0.17
CA ARG A 212 7.83 -11.90 1.26
C ARG A 212 8.76 -13.07 1.61
N LEU A 213 8.62 -14.22 0.95
CA LEU A 213 9.52 -15.36 1.12
C LEU A 213 10.94 -15.03 0.61
N GLN A 214 11.07 -14.33 -0.52
CA GLN A 214 12.35 -13.84 -1.02
C GLN A 214 13.02 -12.87 -0.04
N GLU A 215 12.25 -11.95 0.57
CA GLU A 215 12.73 -11.03 1.61
C GLU A 215 13.22 -11.77 2.86
N TYR A 216 12.48 -12.79 3.31
CA TYR A 216 12.94 -13.65 4.42
C TYR A 216 14.20 -14.43 4.04
N ARG A 217 14.26 -15.01 2.84
CA ARG A 217 15.43 -15.75 2.35
C ARG A 217 16.68 -14.88 2.29
N ALA A 218 16.54 -13.60 1.91
CA ALA A 218 17.62 -12.62 1.94
C ALA A 218 18.12 -12.33 3.37
N GLY A 219 17.28 -12.52 4.38
CA GLY A 219 17.67 -12.52 5.80
C GLY A 219 18.02 -11.15 6.39
N LYS A 220 17.84 -10.06 5.64
CA LYS A 220 18.14 -8.69 6.08
C LYS A 220 16.94 -8.09 6.82
N THR A 221 17.15 -7.63 8.04
CA THR A 221 16.12 -6.95 8.84
C THR A 221 16.75 -5.89 9.73
N THR A 222 16.03 -4.78 9.94
CA THR A 222 16.36 -3.72 10.90
C THR A 222 15.45 -3.78 12.12
N GLU A 223 14.66 -4.85 12.28
CA GLU A 223 13.79 -5.06 13.44
C GLU A 223 14.60 -5.15 14.75
N PRO A 224 14.21 -4.41 15.81
CA PRO A 224 14.91 -4.44 17.09
C PRO A 224 14.78 -5.80 17.78
N ASN A 225 13.63 -6.45 17.65
CA ASN A 225 13.41 -7.84 18.06
C ASN A 225 12.98 -8.69 16.85
N PRO A 226 13.95 -9.25 16.10
CA PRO A 226 13.69 -9.93 14.84
C PRO A 226 13.36 -11.42 15.03
N HIS A 227 12.93 -11.88 16.22
CA HIS A 227 12.71 -13.32 16.46
C HIS A 227 11.77 -13.95 15.42
N GLN A 228 10.60 -13.36 15.21
CA GLN A 228 9.62 -13.81 14.21
C GLN A 228 10.17 -13.74 12.77
N PHE A 229 10.90 -12.67 12.45
CA PHE A 229 11.55 -12.54 11.14
C PHE A 229 12.57 -13.66 10.93
N LYS A 230 13.42 -13.91 11.93
CA LYS A 230 14.48 -14.92 11.87
C LYS A 230 13.93 -16.34 11.77
N GLN A 231 12.79 -16.64 12.39
CA GLN A 231 12.10 -17.92 12.22
C GLN A 231 11.82 -18.20 10.74
N MET A 232 11.17 -17.27 10.04
CA MET A 232 10.89 -17.42 8.62
C MET A 232 12.16 -17.32 7.75
N ALA A 233 13.14 -16.50 8.14
CA ALA A 233 14.39 -16.38 7.39
C ALA A 233 15.21 -17.68 7.37
N VAL A 234 15.22 -18.43 8.49
CA VAL A 234 15.87 -19.74 8.53
C VAL A 234 15.18 -20.72 7.60
N ILE A 235 13.84 -20.81 7.63
CA ILE A 235 13.08 -21.71 6.77
C ILE A 235 13.26 -21.34 5.28
N ALA A 236 13.12 -20.06 4.96
CA ALA A 236 13.15 -19.57 3.58
C ALA A 236 14.53 -19.75 2.90
N LYS A 237 15.62 -19.86 3.67
CA LYS A 237 16.97 -20.15 3.14
C LYS A 237 17.07 -21.49 2.40
N HIS A 238 16.21 -22.44 2.73
CA HIS A 238 16.23 -23.78 2.14
C HIS A 238 15.29 -23.93 0.93
N LEU A 239 14.52 -22.88 0.60
CA LEU A 239 13.56 -22.88 -0.50
C LEU A 239 14.21 -22.42 -1.82
N SER A 240 13.98 -23.20 -2.88
CA SER A 240 14.32 -22.80 -4.25
C SER A 240 13.37 -21.71 -4.77
N ASP A 241 13.71 -21.08 -5.89
CA ASP A 241 12.83 -20.09 -6.53
C ASP A 241 11.51 -20.69 -7.01
N GLU A 242 11.59 -21.87 -7.63
CA GLU A 242 10.42 -22.61 -8.10
C GLU A 242 9.52 -23.01 -6.92
N GLU A 243 10.10 -23.48 -5.82
CA GLU A 243 9.36 -23.82 -4.59
C GLU A 243 8.67 -22.60 -3.97
N ILE A 244 9.33 -21.44 -3.94
CA ILE A 244 8.73 -20.19 -3.44
C ILE A 244 7.51 -19.82 -4.30
N GLN A 245 7.62 -19.92 -5.63
CA GLN A 245 6.52 -19.60 -6.54
C GLN A 245 5.38 -20.61 -6.41
N SER A 246 5.68 -21.91 -6.35
CA SER A 246 4.69 -22.97 -6.13
C SER A 246 4.01 -22.84 -4.76
N LEU A 247 4.75 -22.50 -3.69
CA LEU A 247 4.20 -22.22 -2.36
C LEU A 247 3.24 -21.03 -2.42
N ALA A 248 3.67 -19.92 -3.02
CA ALA A 248 2.85 -18.73 -3.16
C ALA A 248 1.56 -19.00 -3.95
N ASN A 249 1.66 -19.76 -5.03
CA ASN A 249 0.52 -20.16 -5.83
C ASN A 249 -0.44 -21.08 -5.06
N TYR A 250 0.09 -22.07 -4.33
CA TYR A 250 -0.72 -22.94 -3.48
C TYR A 250 -1.45 -22.13 -2.39
N LEU A 251 -0.75 -21.22 -1.71
CA LEU A 251 -1.32 -20.37 -0.67
C LEU A 251 -2.44 -19.47 -1.20
N GLN A 252 -2.31 -18.96 -2.43
CA GLN A 252 -3.36 -18.18 -3.07
C GLN A 252 -4.66 -18.96 -3.22
N GLY A 253 -4.60 -20.27 -3.50
CA GLY A 253 -5.79 -21.14 -3.55
C GLY A 253 -6.20 -21.75 -2.21
N LEU A 254 -5.35 -21.70 -1.18
CA LEU A 254 -5.59 -22.36 0.09
C LEU A 254 -6.70 -21.66 0.90
N HIS A 255 -7.70 -22.39 1.38
CA HIS A 255 -8.79 -21.85 2.19
C HIS A 255 -9.42 -22.91 3.10
N ALA A 256 -10.22 -22.46 4.07
CA ALA A 256 -11.01 -23.36 4.90
C ALA A 256 -12.12 -24.02 4.05
N SER A 257 -12.13 -25.35 4.03
CA SER A 257 -12.98 -26.18 3.17
C SER A 257 -14.48 -26.23 3.52
N ALA A 258 -15.06 -25.20 4.13
CA ALA A 258 -16.51 -25.16 4.35
C ALA A 258 -17.29 -25.19 3.02
N ASP A 259 -16.66 -24.76 1.93
CA ASP A 259 -17.25 -24.60 0.60
C ASP A 259 -16.54 -25.43 -0.48
N ASN A 260 -15.95 -26.60 -0.16
CA ASN A 260 -15.36 -27.45 -1.20
C ASN A 260 -16.47 -27.90 -2.17
N ALA A 261 -16.53 -27.28 -3.35
CA ALA A 261 -17.24 -27.84 -4.48
C ALA A 261 -16.74 -29.27 -4.68
N THR A 262 -17.64 -30.24 -4.55
CA THR A 262 -17.35 -31.65 -4.77
C THR A 262 -16.75 -31.84 -6.17
N PRO A 263 -15.94 -32.89 -6.40
CA PRO A 263 -15.45 -33.22 -7.74
C PRO A 263 -16.56 -33.28 -8.80
N ALA A 264 -17.79 -33.66 -8.39
CA ALA A 264 -18.98 -33.64 -9.23
C ALA A 264 -19.44 -32.21 -9.59
N GLN A 265 -19.37 -31.26 -8.66
CA GLN A 265 -19.68 -29.85 -8.91
C GLN A 265 -18.61 -29.18 -9.79
N ILE A 266 -17.33 -29.52 -9.60
CA ILE A 266 -16.24 -29.05 -10.48
C ILE A 266 -16.39 -29.61 -11.90
N ALA A 267 -16.72 -30.91 -12.02
CA ALA A 267 -17.00 -31.55 -13.30
C ALA A 267 -18.23 -30.96 -13.98
N ALA A 268 -19.28 -30.63 -13.23
CA ALA A 268 -20.48 -29.98 -13.74
C ALA A 268 -20.18 -28.59 -14.31
N VAL A 269 -19.44 -27.73 -13.59
CA VAL A 269 -19.04 -26.40 -14.11
C VAL A 269 -18.17 -26.51 -15.36
N ARG A 270 -17.23 -27.47 -15.40
CA ARG A 270 -16.40 -27.74 -16.60
C ARG A 270 -17.24 -28.24 -17.78
N ALA A 271 -18.24 -29.08 -17.52
CA ALA A 271 -19.13 -29.64 -18.55
C ALA A 271 -20.19 -28.64 -19.05
N SER A 272 -20.64 -27.72 -18.20
CA SER A 272 -21.66 -26.72 -18.55
C SER A 272 -21.14 -25.58 -19.43
N GLY A 273 -19.81 -25.47 -19.62
CA GLY A 273 -19.19 -24.39 -20.41
C GLY A 273 -19.49 -22.97 -19.89
N THR A 274 -20.14 -22.87 -18.74
CA THR A 274 -20.58 -21.63 -18.10
C THR A 274 -19.78 -21.49 -16.83
N LEU A 275 -18.70 -20.70 -16.91
CA LEU A 275 -18.09 -20.14 -15.73
C LEU A 275 -19.20 -19.39 -14.96
N PRO A 276 -19.38 -19.59 -13.64
CA PRO A 276 -20.19 -18.67 -12.85
C PRO A 276 -19.68 -17.27 -13.14
N ALA A 277 -20.60 -16.34 -13.43
CA ALA A 277 -20.23 -14.97 -13.75
C ALA A 277 -19.28 -14.47 -12.66
N ALA A 278 -18.03 -14.19 -13.04
CA ALA A 278 -17.12 -13.47 -12.18
C ALA A 278 -17.86 -12.19 -11.73
N PRO A 279 -17.80 -11.77 -10.45
CA PRO A 279 -18.18 -10.41 -10.12
C PRO A 279 -17.42 -9.50 -11.08
N GLY A 280 -18.17 -8.72 -11.87
CA GLY A 280 -17.75 -8.20 -13.16
C GLY A 280 -16.32 -7.68 -13.15
N LEU A 281 -15.41 -8.44 -13.78
CA LEU A 281 -14.13 -7.92 -14.20
C LEU A 281 -14.44 -6.76 -15.17
N PRO A 282 -13.86 -5.57 -15.02
CA PRO A 282 -13.90 -4.58 -16.08
C PRO A 282 -13.36 -5.24 -17.36
N ALA A 283 -14.00 -4.96 -18.49
CA ALA A 283 -13.63 -5.50 -19.79
C ALA A 283 -12.10 -5.39 -19.99
N PRO A 284 -11.46 -6.36 -20.68
CA PRO A 284 -10.03 -6.27 -20.97
C PRO A 284 -9.77 -4.91 -21.60
N ILE A 285 -8.87 -4.15 -20.97
CA ILE A 285 -8.33 -2.93 -21.56
C ILE A 285 -7.79 -3.34 -22.92
N GLY A 286 -8.44 -2.89 -23.99
CA GLY A 286 -8.00 -3.16 -25.35
C GLY A 286 -6.53 -2.79 -25.49
N ALA A 287 -5.84 -3.47 -26.41
CA ALA A 287 -4.43 -3.20 -26.72
C ALA A 287 -4.17 -1.68 -26.69
N PRO A 288 -3.04 -1.23 -26.08
CA PRO A 288 -2.76 0.18 -25.95
C PRO A 288 -2.91 0.85 -27.31
N GLN A 289 -3.90 1.73 -27.41
CA GLN A 289 -4.04 2.61 -28.57
C GLN A 289 -2.70 3.34 -28.72
N PRO A 290 -2.08 3.37 -29.91
CA PRO A 290 -0.89 4.16 -30.11
C PRO A 290 -1.21 5.59 -29.72
N VAL A 291 -0.53 6.08 -28.69
CA VAL A 291 -0.57 7.48 -28.29
C VAL A 291 -0.19 8.30 -29.52
N ALA A 292 -1.15 9.10 -30.00
CA ALA A 292 -0.88 10.07 -31.03
C ALA A 292 0.29 10.93 -30.54
N ALA A 293 1.34 11.04 -31.37
CA ALA A 293 2.43 11.96 -31.12
C ALA A 293 1.85 13.35 -30.82
N PRO A 294 2.37 14.08 -29.82
CA PRO A 294 1.92 15.44 -29.58
C PRO A 294 2.06 16.24 -30.87
N ALA A 295 1.00 16.97 -31.24
CA ALA A 295 1.00 17.83 -32.40
C ALA A 295 2.25 18.72 -32.34
N ALA A 296 2.99 18.75 -33.45
CA ALA A 296 4.13 19.63 -33.62
C ALA A 296 3.73 21.05 -33.23
N ALA A 297 4.50 21.66 -32.33
CA ALA A 297 4.39 23.07 -32.03
C ALA A 297 4.42 23.86 -33.36
N ALA A 298 3.47 24.78 -33.52
CA ALA A 298 3.47 25.70 -34.64
C ALA A 298 4.85 26.39 -34.75
N PRO A 299 5.39 26.57 -35.96
CA PRO A 299 6.69 27.22 -36.12
C PRO A 299 6.61 28.64 -35.55
N ALA A 300 7.53 28.96 -34.65
CA ALA A 300 7.75 30.31 -34.17
C ALA A 300 7.98 31.21 -35.38
N THR A 301 7.16 32.25 -35.53
CA THR A 301 7.38 33.30 -36.52
C THR A 301 8.70 33.99 -36.22
N GLU A 302 9.61 33.88 -37.17
CA GLU A 302 10.89 34.55 -37.25
C GLU A 302 10.68 36.07 -37.16
N ALA A 303 11.03 36.67 -36.02
CA ALA A 303 11.12 38.11 -35.88
C ALA A 303 12.48 38.56 -36.41
N ALA A 304 12.45 39.42 -37.42
CA ALA A 304 13.59 39.99 -38.11
C ALA A 304 14.64 40.62 -37.17
N PRO A 305 15.93 40.60 -37.54
CA PRO A 305 17.00 41.13 -36.70
C PRO A 305 16.93 42.66 -36.63
N ALA A 306 16.86 43.20 -35.40
CA ALA A 306 17.09 44.62 -35.15
C ALA A 306 18.58 44.89 -34.93
N ALA A 307 19.03 45.95 -35.58
CA ALA A 307 20.40 46.38 -35.79
C ALA A 307 21.32 46.42 -34.55
N GLU A 308 22.55 46.01 -34.80
CA GLU A 308 23.75 46.13 -33.97
C GLU A 308 24.10 47.61 -33.72
N ALA A 309 24.25 48.00 -32.45
CA ALA A 309 24.81 49.29 -32.04
C ALA A 309 26.20 49.06 -31.41
N PRO A 310 27.19 49.91 -31.72
CA PRO A 310 28.61 49.57 -31.60
C PRO A 310 29.16 49.56 -30.18
N ALA A 311 30.16 48.69 -29.98
CA ALA A 311 30.94 48.51 -28.77
C ALA A 311 31.70 49.78 -28.36
N ALA A 312 31.57 50.15 -27.09
CA ALA A 312 32.47 51.11 -26.44
C ALA A 312 33.77 50.39 -26.02
N ALA A 313 34.89 50.92 -26.49
CA ALA A 313 36.24 50.46 -26.18
C ALA A 313 36.65 50.76 -24.71
N PRO A 314 37.61 50.00 -24.15
CA PRO A 314 38.09 50.20 -22.79
C PRO A 314 39.18 51.28 -22.76
N THR A 315 39.18 52.14 -21.74
CA THR A 315 40.35 52.97 -21.41
C THR A 315 40.57 53.01 -19.89
N HIS A 316 41.76 52.51 -19.51
CA HIS A 316 42.59 52.67 -18.30
C HIS A 316 41.97 52.59 -16.90
#